data_AF-A0A2K5ARF1-F1
#
_entry.id   AF-A0A2K5ARF1-F1
#
_cell.length_a   1.000
_cell.length_b   1.000
_cell.length_c   1.000
_cell.angle_alpha   90.00
_cell.angle_beta   90.00
_cell.angle_gamma   90.00
#
_symmetry.space_group_name_H-M   'P 1'
#
loop_
_entity.id
_entity.type
_entity.pdbx_description
1 polymer ?
#
loop_
_entity_poly.entity_id
_entity_poly.type
_entity_poly.pdbx_seq_one_letter_code
_entity_poly.pdbx_strand_id
1 'polypeptide(L)'
;MHVIDPSKIRHVTIVAGKIAAMSGYIDPLTHLNLDHPYHRVTTCIIAERFEIGARVKFSSNGLLFAFVDRSAYRHYGHIDTTQRMLDMHDAVKRLKEAKVSKKV
;
A
#
# COMPACT_ATOMS: atom_id res chain seq x y z
N MET A 1 -11.11 -15.48 2.23
CA MET A 1 -10.08 -15.33 1.18
C MET A 1 -8.87 -14.65 1.80
N HIS A 2 -7.66 -15.14 1.51
CA HIS A 2 -6.42 -14.58 2.03
C HIS A 2 -5.62 -13.88 0.93
N VAL A 3 -4.86 -12.86 1.31
CA VAL A 3 -3.88 -12.22 0.44
C VAL A 3 -2.72 -13.19 0.19
N ILE A 4 -2.37 -13.42 -1.07
CA ILE A 4 -1.30 -14.36 -1.46
C ILE A 4 0.08 -13.76 -1.18
N ASP A 5 0.31 -12.52 -1.60
CA ASP A 5 1.56 -11.79 -1.40
C ASP A 5 1.28 -10.43 -0.75
N PRO A 6 1.35 -10.35 0.59
CA PRO A 6 1.06 -9.12 1.31
C PRO A 6 2.02 -7.97 0.98
N SER A 7 3.25 -8.26 0.54
CA SER A 7 4.21 -7.21 0.15
C SER A 7 3.78 -6.42 -1.09
N LYS A 8 2.86 -6.97 -1.89
CA LYS A 8 2.33 -6.33 -3.11
C LYS A 8 1.03 -5.57 -2.91
N ILE A 9 0.57 -5.42 -1.67
CA ILE A 9 -0.58 -4.55 -1.36
C ILE A 9 -0.23 -3.10 -1.72
N ARG A 10 -1.23 -2.30 -2.07
CA ARG A 10 -1.10 -0.86 -2.36
C ARG A 10 -2.16 -0.06 -1.62
N HIS A 11 -1.81 1.15 -1.19
CA HIS A 11 -2.83 2.13 -0.81
C HIS A 11 -3.51 2.69 -2.05
N VAL A 12 -4.83 2.81 -1.99
CA VAL A 12 -5.66 3.34 -3.07
C VAL A 12 -6.74 4.27 -2.52
N THR A 13 -7.15 5.22 -3.35
CA THR A 13 -8.39 5.98 -3.13
C THR A 13 -9.46 5.41 -4.05
N ILE A 14 -10.63 5.11 -3.51
CA ILE A 14 -11.76 4.57 -4.28
C ILE A 14 -12.84 5.64 -4.41
N VAL A 15 -13.28 5.89 -5.64
CA VAL A 15 -14.40 6.80 -5.96
C VAL A 15 -15.37 6.06 -6.87
N ALA A 16 -16.66 6.06 -6.53
CA ALA A 16 -17.72 5.39 -7.30
C ALA A 16 -17.36 3.93 -7.68
N GLY A 17 -16.78 3.18 -6.74
CA GLY A 17 -16.42 1.77 -6.93
C GLY A 17 -15.21 1.53 -7.86
N LYS A 18 -14.42 2.56 -8.17
CA LYS A 18 -13.21 2.44 -8.99
C LYS A 18 -12.00 3.04 -8.28
N ILE A 19 -10.81 2.53 -8.61
CA ILE A 19 -9.54 3.12 -8.16
C ILE A 19 -9.38 4.50 -8.82
N ALA A 20 -9.37 5.56 -8.02
CA ALA A 20 -9.15 6.93 -8.48
C ALA A 20 -7.68 7.36 -8.37
N ALA A 21 -6.99 6.86 -7.34
CA ALA A 21 -5.56 7.07 -7.13
C ALA A 21 -4.93 5.80 -6.56
N MET A 22 -3.66 5.57 -6.87
CA MET A 22 -2.93 4.40 -6.42
C MET A 22 -1.49 4.77 -6.08
N SER A 23 -1.02 4.31 -4.93
CA SER A 23 0.34 4.47 -4.46
C SER A 23 1.27 3.36 -4.99
N GLY A 24 2.52 3.36 -4.52
CA GLY A 24 3.43 2.22 -4.64
C GLY A 24 2.96 1.01 -3.85
N TYR A 25 3.78 -0.04 -3.84
CA TYR A 25 3.59 -1.12 -2.88
C TYR A 25 3.77 -0.60 -1.45
N ILE A 26 3.09 -1.24 -0.50
CA ILE A 26 3.29 -0.96 0.92
C ILE A 26 4.74 -1.22 1.31
N ASP A 27 5.18 -0.56 2.38
CA ASP A 27 6.45 -0.85 3.02
C ASP A 27 6.26 -1.99 4.04
N PRO A 28 6.86 -3.18 3.83
CA PRO A 28 6.71 -4.31 4.75
C PRO A 28 7.20 -4.00 6.17
N LEU A 29 8.21 -3.14 6.32
CA LEU A 29 8.80 -2.81 7.63
C LEU A 29 7.83 -2.03 8.53
N THR A 30 6.81 -1.41 7.95
CA THR A 30 5.76 -0.70 8.70
C THR A 30 4.46 -1.48 8.72
N HIS A 31 4.02 -1.99 7.58
CA HIS A 31 2.68 -2.58 7.42
C HIS A 31 2.60 -4.06 7.81
N LEU A 32 3.73 -4.78 7.80
CA LEU A 32 3.81 -6.19 8.21
C LEU A 32 4.59 -6.37 9.52
N ASN A 33 4.78 -5.29 10.28
CA ASN A 33 5.56 -5.27 11.51
C ASN A 33 4.68 -5.42 12.76
N LEU A 34 4.95 -6.46 13.56
CA LEU A 34 4.27 -6.72 14.83
C LEU A 34 4.63 -5.68 15.90
N ASP A 35 5.80 -5.05 15.80
CA ASP A 35 6.28 -4.01 16.70
C ASP A 35 5.68 -2.62 16.39
N HIS A 36 4.87 -2.53 15.32
CA HIS A 36 4.23 -1.28 14.89
C HIS A 36 2.71 -1.49 14.67
N PRO A 37 1.95 -1.84 15.74
CA PRO A 37 0.65 -2.48 15.61
C PRO A 37 -0.44 -1.61 14.98
N TYR A 38 -0.32 -0.28 15.08
CA TYR A 38 -1.29 0.70 14.59
C TYR A 38 -1.17 1.02 13.10
N HIS A 39 -0.10 0.54 12.43
CA HIS A 39 0.10 0.76 10.99
C HIS A 39 -0.05 -0.54 10.18
N ARG A 40 -0.42 -1.64 10.83
CA ARG A 40 -0.51 -2.95 10.19
C ARG A 40 -1.64 -3.01 9.17
N VAL A 41 -1.35 -3.60 8.02
CA VAL A 41 -2.40 -3.99 7.09
C VAL A 41 -3.02 -5.31 7.55
N THR A 42 -4.35 -5.36 7.64
CA THR A 42 -5.09 -6.54 8.14
C THR A 42 -6.12 -7.04 7.15
N THR A 43 -6.87 -6.11 6.55
CA THR A 43 -7.97 -6.39 5.64
C THR A 43 -7.81 -5.52 4.39
N CYS A 44 -7.96 -6.10 3.22
CA CYS A 44 -7.80 -5.43 1.94
C CYS A 44 -9.07 -5.55 1.10
N ILE A 45 -9.41 -4.48 0.40
CA ILE A 45 -10.43 -4.52 -0.65
C ILE A 45 -9.83 -5.18 -1.89
N ILE A 46 -10.64 -5.94 -2.62
CA ILE A 46 -10.21 -6.62 -3.83
C ILE A 46 -10.54 -5.77 -5.06
N ALA A 47 -9.55 -5.50 -5.90
CA ALA A 47 -9.74 -4.89 -7.21
C ALA A 47 -9.64 -5.94 -8.33
N GLU A 48 -10.25 -5.68 -9.48
CA GLU A 48 -10.08 -6.51 -10.68
C GLU A 48 -8.64 -6.45 -11.20
N ARG A 49 -8.01 -5.26 -11.13
CA ARG A 49 -6.64 -4.98 -11.57
C ARG A 49 -6.04 -3.86 -10.71
N PHE A 50 -4.71 -3.78 -10.65
CA PHE A 50 -3.98 -2.71 -9.97
C PHE A 50 -3.66 -1.58 -10.93
N GLU A 51 -4.70 -0.84 -11.32
CA GLU A 51 -4.60 0.30 -12.22
C GLU A 51 -5.68 1.34 -11.92
N ILE A 52 -5.41 2.60 -12.28
CA ILE A 52 -6.39 3.68 -12.14
C ILE A 52 -7.57 3.39 -13.08
N GLY A 53 -8.80 3.52 -12.57
CA GLY A 53 -10.04 3.23 -13.28
C GLY A 53 -10.56 1.81 -13.11
N ALA A 54 -9.75 0.87 -12.61
CA ALA A 54 -10.19 -0.50 -12.34
C ALA A 54 -11.30 -0.53 -11.28
N ARG A 55 -12.26 -1.45 -11.46
CA ARG A 55 -13.35 -1.65 -10.51
C ARG A 55 -12.86 -2.41 -9.28
N VAL A 56 -13.42 -2.05 -8.13
CA VAL A 56 -13.34 -2.90 -6.92
C VAL A 56 -14.49 -3.89 -6.90
N LYS A 57 -14.27 -5.04 -6.28
CA LYS A 57 -15.25 -6.12 -6.22
C LYS A 57 -16.23 -5.86 -5.08
N PHE A 58 -17.49 -6.15 -5.38
CA PHE A 58 -18.60 -6.09 -4.43
C PHE A 58 -19.23 -7.49 -4.29
N SER A 59 -19.71 -7.78 -3.09
CA SER A 59 -20.65 -8.86 -2.77
C SER A 59 -22.05 -8.26 -2.59
N SER A 60 -23.05 -9.10 -2.29
CA SER A 60 -24.40 -8.64 -1.95
C SER A 60 -24.45 -7.65 -0.78
N ASN A 61 -23.43 -7.69 0.09
CA ASN A 61 -23.41 -6.92 1.35
C ASN A 61 -22.39 -5.76 1.31
N GLY A 62 -21.92 -5.36 0.13
CA GLY A 62 -20.94 -4.30 -0.04
C GLY A 62 -19.58 -4.81 -0.52
N LEU A 63 -18.49 -4.13 -0.13
CA LEU A 63 -17.14 -4.45 -0.62
C LEU A 63 -16.72 -5.88 -0.30
N LEU A 64 -16.00 -6.51 -1.23
CA LEU A 64 -15.40 -7.83 -1.00
C LEU A 64 -13.98 -7.66 -0.46
N PHE A 65 -13.66 -8.43 0.58
CA PHE A 65 -12.42 -8.32 1.32
C PHE A 65 -11.57 -9.59 1.28
N ALA A 66 -10.25 -9.39 1.34
CA ALA A 66 -9.26 -10.43 1.61
C ALA A 66 -8.50 -10.08 2.90
N PHE A 67 -8.15 -11.11 3.67
CA PHE A 67 -7.45 -10.95 4.94
C PHE A 67 -5.97 -11.28 4.81
N VAL A 68 -5.13 -10.54 5.52
CA VAL A 68 -3.70 -10.84 5.63
C VAL A 68 -3.52 -11.93 6.67
N ASP A 69 -2.84 -13.02 6.29
CA ASP A 69 -2.57 -14.13 7.21
C ASP A 69 -1.59 -13.72 8.30
N ARG A 70 -1.74 -14.30 9.50
CA ARG A 70 -0.84 -14.00 10.62
C ARG A 70 0.61 -14.37 10.33
N SER A 71 0.86 -15.38 9.50
CA SER A 71 2.20 -15.81 9.10
C SER A 71 2.94 -14.78 8.26
N ALA A 72 2.23 -13.77 7.72
CA ALA A 72 2.84 -12.70 6.94
C ALA A 72 3.53 -11.64 7.82
N TYR A 73 3.18 -11.58 9.11
CA TYR A 73 3.75 -10.60 10.02
C TYR A 73 5.07 -11.08 10.63
N ARG A 74 5.96 -10.14 10.90
CA ARG A 74 7.23 -10.38 11.61
C ARG A 74 7.53 -9.25 12.57
N HIS A 75 8.41 -9.49 13.52
CA HIS A 75 9.02 -8.45 14.34
C HIS A 75 10.20 -7.85 13.55
N TYR A 76 10.14 -6.54 13.29
CA TYR A 76 11.23 -5.81 12.62
C TYR A 76 11.87 -4.77 13.54
N GLY A 77 11.43 -4.68 14.79
CA GLY A 77 11.85 -3.68 15.75
C GLY A 77 11.12 -2.35 15.57
N HIS A 78 11.52 -1.38 16.39
CA HIS A 78 10.99 -0.03 16.33
C HIS A 78 11.40 0.65 15.02
N ILE A 79 10.44 1.36 14.42
CA ILE A 79 10.66 2.14 13.21
C ILE A 79 10.44 3.61 13.53
N ASP A 80 11.45 4.42 13.23
CA ASP A 80 11.30 5.88 13.19
C ASP A 80 10.51 6.27 11.93
N THR A 81 9.20 6.43 12.10
CA THR A 81 8.29 6.82 11.02
C THR A 81 8.56 8.22 10.49
N THR A 82 9.10 9.12 11.32
CA THR A 82 9.44 10.47 10.92
C THR A 82 10.61 10.45 9.94
N GLN A 83 11.69 9.75 10.28
CA GLN A 83 12.84 9.62 9.41
C GLN A 83 12.46 8.95 8.08
N ARG A 84 11.65 7.88 8.10
CA ARG A 84 11.20 7.22 6.86
C ARG A 84 10.38 8.14 5.95
N MET A 85 9.54 9.00 6.53
CA MET A 85 8.76 9.97 5.75
C MET A 85 9.69 11.01 5.10
N LEU A 86 10.68 11.50 5.84
CA LEU A 86 11.70 12.42 5.31
C LEU A 86 12.50 11.77 4.18
N ASP A 87 12.96 10.53 4.36
CA ASP A 87 13.69 9.77 3.34
C ASP A 87 12.86 9.60 2.06
N MET A 88 11.57 9.28 2.19
CA MET A 88 10.64 9.19 1.06
C MET A 88 10.48 10.55 0.35
N HIS A 89 10.32 11.63 1.12
CA HIS A 89 10.21 12.98 0.56
C HIS A 89 11.44 13.36 -0.25
N ASP A 90 12.64 13.11 0.30
CA ASP A 90 13.91 13.36 -0.39
C ASP A 90 14.07 12.51 -1.65
N ALA A 91 13.71 11.23 -1.59
CA ALA A 91 13.73 10.34 -2.75
C ALA A 91 12.80 10.85 -3.86
N VAL A 92 11.59 11.30 -3.52
CA VAL A 92 10.65 11.89 -4.48
C VAL A 92 11.21 13.19 -5.08
N LYS A 93 11.84 14.04 -4.27
CA LYS A 93 12.47 15.28 -4.75
C LYS A 93 13.58 14.98 -5.77
N ARG A 94 14.49 14.06 -5.45
CA ARG A 94 15.57 13.63 -6.37
C ARG A 94 15.02 13.04 -7.67
N LEU A 95 13.95 12.25 -7.61
CA LEU A 95 13.30 11.70 -8.80
C LEU A 95 12.66 12.78 -9.70
N LYS A 96 12.11 13.84 -9.10
CA LYS A 96 11.59 14.99 -9.86
C LYS A 96 12.72 15.74 -10.55
N GLU A 97 13.80 16.02 -9.84
CA GLU A 97 14.99 16.70 -10.38
C GLU A 97 15.60 15.90 -11.54
N ALA A 98 15.80 14.59 -11.38
CA ALA A 98 16.34 13.73 -12.43
C ALA A 98 15.44 13.65 -13.68
N LYS A 99 14.11 13.74 -13.53
CA LYS A 99 13.17 13.79 -14.66
C LYS A 99 13.22 15.13 -15.40
N VAL A 100 13.50 16.23 -14.69
CA VAL A 100 13.70 17.55 -15.30
C VAL A 100 15.00 17.55 -16.09
N SER A 101 16.09 17.04 -15.52
CA SER A 101 17.39 16.98 -16.20
C SER A 101 17.43 16.07 -17.44
N LYS A 102 16.54 15.07 -17.54
CA LYS A 102 16.41 14.18 -18.72
C LYS A 102 15.53 14.75 -19.84
N LYS A 103 14.85 15.87 -19.61
CA LYS A 103 14.00 16.55 -20.62
C LYS A 103 14.70 17.74 -21.29
N VAL A 104 15.94 18.02 -20.92
CA VAL A 104 16.79 19.08 -21.50
C VAL A 104 17.81 18.44 -22.43
#